data_AF-A0A1J5TPM8-F1
#
_entry.id   AF-A0A1J5TPM8-F1
#
_cell.length_a   1.000
_cell.length_b   1.000
_cell.length_c   1.000
_cell.angle_alpha   90.00
_cell.angle_beta   90.00
_cell.angle_gamma   90.00
#
_symmetry.space_group_name_H-M   'P 1'
#
loop_
_entity.id
_entity.type
_entity.pdbx_description
1 polymer ?
#
loop_
_entity_poly.entity_id
_entity_poly.type
_entity_poly.pdbx_seq_one_letter_code
_entity_poly.pdbx_strand_id
1 'polypeptide(L)'
;MKHRYLTGLVALLAGVALNHLGDRLLGVKLELFSGLSTFSFAWGVDLFVLPFFVGLVVSWIFGMGGKWLCYFPPLIVRSISYAEILYVTGIPHGSILHPMGWWGFYVILAMEAAGIGGIVGEVMIKKVYGRSKVKAPASNQSVAERNS
;
A
#
# COMPACT_ATOMS: atom_id res chain seq x y z
N MET A 1 20.10 0.35 -12.51
CA MET A 1 19.73 0.09 -11.09
C MET A 1 19.22 1.35 -10.36
N LYS A 2 19.93 2.49 -10.39
CA LYS A 2 19.53 3.75 -9.71
C LYS A 2 18.09 4.22 -10.03
N HIS A 3 17.65 4.09 -11.29
CA HIS A 3 16.30 4.52 -11.69
C HIS A 3 15.18 3.77 -10.94
N ARG A 4 15.32 2.46 -10.69
CA ARG A 4 14.28 1.69 -9.98
C ARG A 4 14.19 2.07 -8.50
N TYR A 5 15.34 2.30 -7.85
CA TYR A 5 15.36 2.80 -6.47
C TYR A 5 14.74 4.19 -6.35
N LEU A 6 15.02 5.08 -7.32
CA LEU A 6 14.42 6.42 -7.34
C LEU A 6 12.90 6.34 -7.55
N THR A 7 12.42 5.51 -8.47
CA THR A 7 10.97 5.31 -8.68
C THR A 7 10.31 4.72 -7.43
N GLY A 8 10.99 3.79 -6.73
CA GLY A 8 10.50 3.23 -5.46
C GLY A 8 10.42 4.27 -4.35
N LEU A 9 11.45 5.11 -4.22
CA LEU A 9 11.44 6.22 -3.26
C LEU A 9 10.29 7.20 -3.56
N VAL A 10 10.11 7.58 -4.82
CA VAL A 10 9.03 8.48 -5.23
C VAL A 10 7.66 7.86 -4.97
N ALA A 11 7.48 6.57 -5.29
CA ALA A 11 6.23 5.85 -5.01
C ALA A 11 5.94 5.79 -3.50
N LEU A 12 6.96 5.51 -2.68
CA LEU A 12 6.85 5.48 -1.23
C LEU A 12 6.46 6.86 -0.67
N LEU A 13 7.17 7.92 -1.08
CA LEU A 13 6.90 9.29 -0.63
C LEU A 13 5.51 9.76 -1.08
N ALA A 14 5.10 9.44 -2.31
CA ALA A 14 3.76 9.73 -2.80
C ALA A 14 2.68 9.00 -1.98
N GLY A 15 2.92 7.72 -1.63
CA GLY A 15 2.02 6.96 -0.77
C GLY A 15 1.92 7.54 0.64
N VAL A 16 3.05 7.91 1.25
CA VAL A 16 3.08 8.55 2.58
C VAL A 16 2.35 9.89 2.56
N ALA A 17 2.60 10.72 1.55
CA ALA A 17 1.95 12.02 1.39
C ALA A 17 0.43 11.87 1.21
N LEU A 18 -0.01 10.92 0.37
CA LEU A 18 -1.43 10.66 0.14
C LEU A 18 -2.12 10.16 1.41
N ASN A 19 -1.49 9.28 2.16
CA ASN A 19 -2.06 8.77 3.41
C ASN A 19 -2.15 9.88 4.47
N HIS A 20 -1.10 10.68 4.64
CA HIS A 20 -1.12 11.80 5.57
C HIS A 20 -2.16 12.87 5.20
N LEU A 21 -2.35 13.12 3.90
CA LEU A 21 -3.39 14.02 3.41
C LEU A 21 -4.78 13.45 3.66
N GLY A 22 -4.97 12.15 3.45
CA GLY A 22 -6.22 11.44 3.75
C GLY A 22 -6.59 11.52 5.22
N ASP A 23 -5.63 11.27 6.12
CA ASP A 23 -5.83 11.41 7.57
C ASP A 23 -6.29 12.84 7.93
N ARG A 24 -5.69 13.87 7.31
CA ARG A 24 -6.09 15.27 7.52
C ARG A 24 -7.46 15.61 6.94
N LEU A 25 -7.81 15.04 5.78
CA LEU A 25 -9.11 15.27 5.13
C LEU A 25 -10.25 14.61 5.88
N LEU A 26 -10.03 13.40 6.38
CA LEU A 26 -11.01 12.66 7.17
C LEU A 26 -11.08 13.20 8.61
N GLY A 27 -10.01 13.82 9.09
CA GLY A 27 -9.94 14.40 10.44
C GLY A 27 -10.02 13.33 11.53
N VAL A 28 -9.82 12.06 11.19
CA VAL A 28 -9.88 10.93 12.11
C VAL A 28 -8.47 10.56 12.54
N LYS A 29 -8.28 10.37 13.85
CA LYS A 29 -7.06 9.79 14.40
C LYS A 29 -7.35 8.38 14.88
N LEU A 30 -6.88 7.37 14.16
CA LEU A 30 -7.09 5.95 14.49
C LEU A 30 -6.44 5.55 15.83
N GLU A 31 -5.49 6.35 16.31
CA GLU A 31 -4.73 6.14 17.54
C GLU A 31 -5.52 6.55 18.80
N LEU A 32 -6.52 7.44 18.65
CA LEU A 32 -7.29 7.97 19.77
C LEU A 32 -8.61 7.22 19.90
N PHE A 33 -8.88 6.73 21.11
CA PHE A 33 -10.17 6.17 21.48
C PHE A 33 -10.97 7.20 22.28
N SER A 34 -12.12 7.61 21.77
CA SER A 34 -13.07 8.52 22.43
C SER A 34 -14.41 7.84 22.75
N GLY A 35 -14.45 6.51 22.81
CA GLY A 35 -15.69 5.73 23.00
C GLY A 35 -16.38 5.37 21.68
N LEU A 36 -17.72 5.28 21.67
CA LEU A 36 -18.51 4.89 20.48
C LEU A 36 -18.41 5.87 19.31
N SER A 37 -18.03 7.13 19.56
CA SER A 37 -17.74 8.13 18.52
C SER A 37 -16.52 7.78 17.67
N THR A 38 -15.65 6.90 18.16
CA THR A 38 -14.44 6.45 17.44
C THR A 38 -14.80 5.66 16.19
N PHE A 39 -15.86 4.83 16.25
CA PHE A 39 -16.28 3.96 15.15
C PHE A 39 -17.24 4.68 14.19
N SER A 40 -16.78 5.78 13.63
CA SER A 40 -17.52 6.50 12.60
C SER A 40 -17.32 5.87 11.21
N PHE A 41 -18.19 6.20 10.26
CA PHE A 41 -17.98 5.82 8.87
C PHE A 41 -16.64 6.34 8.33
N ALA A 42 -16.24 7.56 8.73
CA ALA A 42 -14.95 8.14 8.39
C ALA A 42 -13.77 7.32 8.92
N TRP A 43 -13.88 6.74 10.12
CA TRP A 43 -12.87 5.83 10.67
C TRP A 43 -12.73 4.56 9.83
N GLY A 44 -13.84 3.96 9.39
CA GLY A 44 -13.79 2.79 8.51
C GLY A 44 -13.19 3.10 7.14
N VAL A 45 -13.50 4.28 6.58
CA VAL A 45 -12.91 4.78 5.33
C VAL A 45 -11.41 5.01 5.50
N ASP A 46 -10.99 5.60 6.61
CA ASP A 46 -9.58 5.87 6.92
C ASP A 46 -8.78 4.57 7.15
N LEU A 47 -9.41 3.54 7.73
CA LEU A 47 -8.75 2.26 8.01
C LEU A 47 -8.63 1.36 6.77
N PHE A 48 -9.64 1.35 5.89
CA PHE A 48 -9.70 0.39 4.76
C PHE A 48 -9.58 1.06 3.40
N VAL A 49 -10.35 2.11 3.16
CA VAL A 49 -10.49 2.70 1.81
C VAL A 49 -9.27 3.56 1.48
N LEU A 50 -8.81 4.37 2.43
CA LEU A 50 -7.65 5.22 2.22
C LEU A 50 -6.37 4.39 1.97
N PRO A 51 -6.00 3.40 2.79
CA PRO A 51 -4.81 2.60 2.56
C PRO A 51 -4.91 1.79 1.26
N PHE A 52 -6.11 1.33 0.88
CA PHE A 52 -6.35 0.70 -0.42
C PHE A 52 -5.97 1.62 -1.59
N PHE A 53 -6.42 2.88 -1.59
CA PHE A 53 -6.05 3.83 -2.65
C PHE A 53 -4.56 4.17 -2.63
N VAL A 54 -3.97 4.30 -1.45
CA VAL A 54 -2.52 4.49 -1.28
C VAL A 54 -1.76 3.33 -1.93
N GLY A 55 -2.16 2.09 -1.66
CA GLY A 55 -1.53 0.91 -2.25
C GLY A 55 -1.68 0.83 -3.78
N LEU A 56 -2.85 1.22 -4.30
CA LEU A 56 -3.10 1.33 -5.74
C LEU A 56 -2.16 2.33 -6.38
N VAL A 57 -2.03 3.54 -5.83
CA VAL A 57 -1.16 4.60 -6.36
C VAL A 57 0.31 4.20 -6.31
N VAL A 58 0.77 3.63 -5.20
CA VAL A 58 2.16 3.18 -5.04
C VAL A 58 2.50 2.12 -6.08
N SER A 59 1.60 1.16 -6.29
CA SER A 59 1.80 0.10 -7.28
C SER A 59 1.67 0.61 -8.70
N TRP A 60 0.86 1.65 -8.93
CA TRP A 60 0.76 2.32 -10.22
C TRP A 60 2.06 2.99 -10.64
N ILE A 61 2.73 3.66 -9.70
CA ILE A 61 4.00 4.36 -9.93
C ILE A 61 5.16 3.36 -10.07
N PHE A 62 5.21 2.33 -9.21
CA PHE A 62 6.36 1.42 -9.16
C PHE A 62 6.27 0.24 -10.14
N GLY A 63 5.07 -0.25 -10.46
CA GLY A 63 4.85 -1.41 -11.33
C GLY A 63 5.15 -2.75 -10.64
N MET A 64 5.90 -3.64 -11.31
CA MET A 64 6.22 -4.98 -10.79
C MET A 64 6.98 -4.92 -9.47
N GLY A 65 6.34 -5.38 -8.39
CA GLY A 65 6.86 -5.33 -7.02
C GLY A 65 6.21 -4.27 -6.12
N GLY A 66 5.27 -3.47 -6.65
CA GLY A 66 4.54 -2.45 -5.90
C GLY A 66 3.75 -3.02 -4.72
N LYS A 67 3.27 -4.26 -4.85
CA LYS A 67 2.59 -5.02 -3.80
C LYS A 67 3.36 -5.17 -2.49
N TRP A 68 4.69 -5.11 -2.51
CA TRP A 68 5.50 -5.17 -1.29
C TRP A 68 5.80 -3.78 -0.75
N LEU A 69 5.91 -2.79 -1.65
CA LEU A 69 6.22 -1.43 -1.29
C LEU A 69 5.02 -0.70 -0.67
N CYS A 70 3.79 -1.09 -1.03
CA CYS A 70 2.56 -0.48 -0.53
C CYS A 70 2.27 -0.71 0.97
N TYR A 71 2.96 -1.65 1.63
CA TYR A 71 2.83 -1.86 3.08
C TYR A 71 3.52 -0.77 3.90
N PHE A 72 4.58 -0.16 3.37
CA PHE A 72 5.39 0.82 4.10
C PHE A 72 4.68 2.15 4.34
N PRO A 73 3.97 2.76 3.37
CA PRO A 73 3.25 4.01 3.60
C PRO A 73 2.30 4.01 4.80
N PRO A 74 1.34 3.07 4.93
CA PRO A 74 0.45 3.06 6.10
C PRO A 74 1.22 2.80 7.39
N LEU A 75 2.22 1.91 7.38
CA LEU A 75 3.05 1.65 8.55
C LEU A 75 3.79 2.90 9.03
N ILE A 76 4.45 3.62 8.11
CA ILE A 76 5.21 4.85 8.42
C ILE A 76 4.28 5.93 8.97
N VAL A 77 3.18 6.20 8.28
CA VAL A 77 2.27 7.29 8.65
C VAL A 77 1.66 7.02 10.02
N ARG A 78 1.15 5.81 10.27
CA ARG A 78 0.57 5.46 11.57
C ARG A 78 1.60 5.45 12.69
N SER A 79 2.83 5.01 12.42
CA SER A 79 3.91 5.05 13.42
C SER A 79 4.28 6.48 13.79
N ILE A 80 4.34 7.38 12.80
CA ILE A 80 4.61 8.80 13.03
C ILE A 80 3.46 9.44 13.81
N SER A 81 2.21 9.20 13.42
CA SER A 81 1.03 9.75 14.12
C SER A 81 0.95 9.26 15.57
N TYR A 82 1.21 7.97 15.82
CA TYR A 82 1.25 7.42 17.18
C TYR A 82 2.37 8.06 18.01
N ALA A 83 3.57 8.21 17.45
CA ALA A 83 4.69 8.86 18.11
C ALA A 83 4.43 10.36 18.38
N GLU A 84 3.79 11.06 17.44
CA GLU A 84 3.40 12.47 17.59
C GLU A 84 2.45 12.66 18.79
N ILE A 85 1.45 11.78 18.93
CA ILE A 85 0.52 11.84 20.05
C ILE A 85 1.21 11.50 21.38
N LEU A 86 2.11 10.51 21.37
CA LEU A 86 2.79 10.05 22.57
C LEU A 86 3.83 11.08 23.09
N TYR A 87 4.59 11.71 22.20
CA TYR A 87 5.74 12.54 22.58
C TYR A 87 5.55 14.04 22.39
N VAL A 88 4.66 14.48 21.49
CA VAL A 88 4.57 15.89 21.07
C VAL A 88 3.26 16.54 21.51
N THR A 89 2.13 16.04 21.03
CA THR A 89 0.83 16.71 21.24
C THR A 89 0.15 16.31 22.54
N GLY A 90 0.55 15.17 23.12
CA GLY A 90 -0.15 14.56 24.24
C GLY A 90 -1.54 14.05 23.84
N ILE A 91 -2.21 13.41 24.80
CA ILE A 91 -3.54 12.83 24.61
C ILE A 91 -4.58 13.94 24.82
N PRO A 92 -5.42 14.27 23.81
CA PRO A 92 -6.49 15.25 23.95
C PRO A 92 -7.50 14.87 25.04
N HIS A 93 -8.05 15.86 25.74
CA HIS A 93 -9.03 15.65 26.81
C HIS A 93 -10.23 14.81 26.32
N GLY A 94 -10.58 13.77 27.07
CA GLY A 94 -11.68 12.86 26.74
C GLY A 94 -11.34 11.74 25.75
N SER A 95 -10.08 11.64 25.31
CA SER A 95 -9.57 10.51 24.54
C SER A 95 -8.57 9.70 25.34
N ILE A 96 -8.45 8.40 25.07
CA ILE A 96 -7.36 7.57 25.54
C ILE A 96 -6.54 7.10 24.34
N LEU A 97 -5.22 7.03 24.50
CA LEU A 97 -4.37 6.43 23.48
C LEU A 97 -4.61 4.93 23.45
N HIS A 98 -4.83 4.36 22.27
CA HIS A 98 -5.02 2.92 22.16
C HIS A 98 -3.78 2.16 22.68
N PRO A 99 -3.98 1.10 23.49
CA PRO A 99 -2.87 0.23 23.88
C PRO A 99 -2.13 -0.28 22.65
N MET A 100 -0.80 -0.36 22.72
CA MET A 100 0.06 -0.66 21.57
C MET A 100 -0.35 -1.93 20.81
N GLY A 101 -0.84 -2.96 21.52
CA GLY A 101 -1.35 -4.19 20.90
C GLY A 101 -2.61 -3.96 20.05
N TRP A 102 -3.54 -3.13 20.53
CA TRP A 102 -4.80 -2.84 19.81
C TRP A 102 -4.57 -1.92 18.61
N TRP A 103 -3.73 -0.90 18.79
CA TRP A 103 -3.27 -0.07 17.68
C TRP A 103 -2.55 -0.89 16.61
N GLY A 104 -1.71 -1.85 17.01
CA GLY A 104 -1.02 -2.75 16.08
C GLY A 104 -1.98 -3.54 15.19
N PHE A 105 -3.14 -3.96 15.69
CA PHE A 105 -4.17 -4.59 14.86
C PHE A 105 -4.71 -3.64 13.78
N TYR A 106 -4.96 -2.37 14.11
CA TYR A 106 -5.39 -1.38 13.11
C TYR A 106 -4.31 -1.11 12.06
N VAL A 107 -3.04 -1.07 12.47
CA VAL A 107 -1.92 -0.95 11.53
C VAL A 107 -1.87 -2.14 10.58
N ILE A 108 -2.03 -3.36 11.08
CA ILE A 108 -2.07 -4.57 10.24
C ILE A 108 -3.25 -4.51 9.26
N LEU A 109 -4.44 -4.13 9.72
CA LEU A 109 -5.60 -3.99 8.82
C LEU A 109 -5.38 -2.95 7.73
N ALA A 110 -4.81 -1.79 8.07
CA ALA A 110 -4.46 -0.76 7.09
C ALA A 110 -3.39 -1.28 6.11
N MET A 111 -2.39 -2.01 6.60
CA MET A 111 -1.37 -2.66 5.78
C MET A 111 -1.97 -3.67 4.80
N GLU A 112 -2.86 -4.54 5.26
CA GLU A 112 -3.54 -5.52 4.41
C GLU A 112 -4.43 -4.84 3.36
N ALA A 113 -5.18 -3.79 3.75
CA ALA A 113 -5.98 -3.01 2.82
C ALA A 113 -5.11 -2.35 1.72
N ALA A 114 -3.95 -1.81 2.09
CA ALA A 114 -2.96 -1.31 1.12
C ALA A 114 -2.36 -2.41 0.26
N GLY A 115 -2.11 -3.60 0.82
CA GLY A 115 -1.69 -4.79 0.09
C GLY A 115 -2.67 -5.19 -1.00
N ILE A 116 -3.96 -5.23 -0.69
CA ILE A 116 -5.04 -5.50 -1.66
C ILE A 116 -5.03 -4.44 -2.77
N GLY A 117 -4.97 -3.16 -2.40
CA GLY A 117 -4.88 -2.06 -3.35
C GLY A 117 -3.66 -2.15 -4.26
N GLY A 118 -2.52 -2.57 -3.70
CA GLY A 118 -1.29 -2.76 -4.45
C GLY A 118 -1.35 -3.92 -5.45
N ILE A 119 -1.96 -5.05 -5.06
CA ILE A 119 -2.20 -6.17 -5.97
C ILE A 119 -3.11 -5.73 -7.13
N VAL A 120 -4.21 -5.02 -6.82
CA VAL A 120 -5.14 -4.50 -7.84
C VAL A 120 -4.41 -3.54 -8.78
N GLY A 121 -3.65 -2.59 -8.24
CA GLY A 121 -2.85 -1.65 -9.03
C GLY A 121 -1.84 -2.35 -9.95
N GLU A 122 -1.15 -3.37 -9.45
CA GLU A 122 -0.21 -4.16 -10.25
C GLU A 122 -0.91 -4.93 -11.39
N VAL A 123 -2.10 -5.49 -11.14
CA VAL A 123 -2.92 -6.17 -12.16
C VAL A 123 -3.43 -5.19 -13.23
N MET A 124 -3.91 -4.01 -12.81
CA MET A 124 -4.43 -2.98 -13.72
C MET A 124 -3.40 -2.48 -14.73
N ILE A 125 -2.11 -2.48 -14.37
CA ILE A 125 -1.02 -2.03 -15.26
C ILE A 125 -0.75 -2.99 -16.43
N LYS A 126 -1.46 -4.12 -16.55
CA LYS A 126 -1.36 -5.12 -17.63
C LYS A 126 0.04 -5.72 -17.89
N LYS A 127 1.10 -5.30 -17.18
CA LYS A 127 2.47 -5.81 -17.35
C LYS A 127 2.70 -7.22 -16.79
N VAL A 128 1.69 -7.84 -16.16
CA VAL A 128 1.79 -9.20 -15.60
C VAL A 128 1.26 -10.27 -16.58
N TYR A 129 0.27 -9.96 -17.41
CA TYR A 129 -0.31 -10.88 -18.42
C TYR A 129 0.10 -10.50 -19.84
N GLY A 130 1.42 -10.55 -20.10
CA GLY A 130 1.98 -10.32 -21.44
C GLY A 130 3.25 -11.09 -21.72
N ARG A 131 3.77 -11.85 -20.74
CA ARG A 131 4.87 -12.79 -20.96
C ARG A 131 4.32 -14.13 -21.44
N SER A 132 3.46 -14.10 -22.45
CA SER A 132 3.30 -15.28 -23.29
C SER A 132 4.69 -15.57 -23.81
N LYS A 133 5.25 -16.73 -23.44
CA LYS A 133 6.39 -17.28 -24.15
C LYS A 133 5.92 -17.51 -25.58
N VAL A 134 6.00 -16.50 -26.43
CA VAL A 134 5.98 -16.69 -27.88
C VAL A 134 7.29 -17.38 -28.20
N LYS A 135 7.33 -18.70 -27.96
CA LYS A 135 8.34 -19.57 -28.52
C LYS A 135 8.03 -19.56 -30.02
N ALA A 136 8.93 -18.96 -30.78
CA ALA A 136 8.89 -18.85 -32.23
C ALA A 136 8.48 -20.18 -32.89
N PRO A 137 7.82 -20.15 -34.07
CA PRO A 137 7.45 -21.37 -34.76
C PRO A 137 8.72 -22.17 -35.06
N ALA A 138 8.76 -23.42 -34.62
CA ALA A 138 9.83 -24.34 -34.98
C ALA A 138 9.83 -24.46 -36.50
N SER A 139 10.88 -23.93 -37.11
CA SER A 139 11.15 -24.00 -38.53
C SER A 139 11.14 -25.45 -39.01
N ASN A 140 10.17 -25.81 -39.85
CA ASN A 140 10.20 -27.00 -40.68
C ASN A 140 11.32 -26.89 -41.72
N GLN A 141 12.58 -27.20 -41.41
CA GLN A 141 13.61 -27.56 -42.41
C GLN A 141 14.71 -28.47 -41.83
N SER A 142 15.07 -29.53 -42.58
CA SER A 142 16.06 -30.61 -42.32
C SER A 142 15.57 -31.68 -41.31
N VAL A 143 15.31 -32.94 -41.67
CA VAL A 143 16.20 -33.92 -42.31
C VAL A 143 15.36 -34.94 -43.11
N ALA A 144 15.09 -34.66 -44.38
CA ALA A 144 14.61 -35.64 -45.36
C ALA A 144 15.77 -36.20 -46.23
N GLU A 145 17.03 -35.83 -45.93
CA GLU A 145 18.21 -36.18 -46.74
C GLU A 145 19.20 -37.06 -45.95
N ARG A 146 18.74 -38.18 -45.37
CA ARG A 146 19.66 -39.18 -44.82
C ARG A 146 19.41 -40.63 -45.20
N ASN A 147 18.41 -40.88 -46.06
CA ASN A 147 18.03 -42.24 -46.49
C ASN A 147 17.84 -42.34 -48.02
N SER A 148 18.83 -41.93 -48.79
CA SER A 148 18.92 -42.20 -50.24
C SER A 148 20.36 -42.37 -50.66
#